data_AF-G7JLV4-F1
#
_entry.id   AF-G7JLV4-F1
#
_cell.length_a   1.000
_cell.length_b   1.000
_cell.length_c   1.000
_cell.angle_alpha   90.00
_cell.angle_beta   90.00
_cell.angle_gamma   90.00
#
_symmetry.space_group_name_H-M   'P 1'
#
loop_
_entity.id
_entity.type
_entity.pdbx_description
1 polymer ?
#
loop_
_entity_poly.entity_id
_entity_poly.type
_entity_poly.pdbx_seq_one_letter_code
_entity_poly.pdbx_strand_id
1 'polypeptide(L)'
;MSISLESETASFLGSEAHTNLQRILRSCPKLDEVGDSHEYENTFSELVNFLDSLLDAAFSDPYNEHKENDAFEALSEIHRYICSPSLDQEVVDALSFEVPKAVSKFAGISSKFSDMAISIIDQFIAKCGPRDMLSILCDTLGYSSKVTNAASYIVPPLSGISKVLISIRRRQFQQVKETIPIILNVLKAVSLKSDEELDNVFDRAVEIANSIYEVCDKLVDEDAAREKFRSLLGLYVLQCLALVSAGVSYTASSCHSLVLQLSRISSYCGLSYLSLVTTYDVEVVASAVFGENKDDYMDCLSHIKHGCALSVIWGHVSEEVAHAAKEDMTVVKDELRNNQIKRWQAIGTLKHVLSFVSLPWELKKHTINFLLCITDGDIRGNCDDEQSQWSSYMPNLFSALQAVKMVIMYTPDPEHRKNSFAVLKGVLADIPISQRLDILIALITNTDSSSMIAILVDLVRREMHTEISSSTSVVKDVQHIDISFWTPSVLELVESILRPPQGGPPSLPEQSDAVLSALNLYRFVIMTESTGKTNYTGVLSRSSLNKVYNEWLLPLRTLVTGIMVENKSDYDELAIDTLCTLNPLELVLYRCIELVEEKLKQVT
;
A
#
# COMPACT_ATOMS: atom_id res chain seq x y z
N MET A 1 24.33 55.40 -37.06
CA MET A 1 24.58 55.17 -35.62
C MET A 1 23.85 53.89 -35.27
N SER A 2 24.56 52.78 -35.33
CA SER A 2 24.06 51.46 -34.96
C SER A 2 25.07 50.94 -33.94
N ILE A 3 24.66 50.95 -32.67
CA ILE A 3 25.47 50.41 -31.58
C ILE A 3 25.17 48.92 -31.55
N SER A 4 26.16 48.14 -31.98
CA SER A 4 26.23 46.70 -31.75
C SER A 4 26.47 46.48 -30.26
N LEU A 5 25.52 45.89 -29.54
CA LEU A 5 25.79 45.19 -28.29
C LEU A 5 26.10 43.74 -28.66
N GLU A 6 27.38 43.46 -28.90
CA GLU A 6 27.90 42.10 -28.72
C GLU A 6 27.93 41.86 -27.21
N SER A 7 27.06 41.01 -26.70
CA SER A 7 27.26 40.44 -25.37
C SER A 7 28.39 39.43 -25.48
N GLU A 8 29.58 39.79 -24.97
CA GLU A 8 30.67 38.84 -24.74
C GLU A 8 30.16 37.72 -23.84
N THR A 9 29.91 36.56 -24.44
CA THR A 9 29.74 35.30 -23.72
C THR A 9 31.09 34.95 -23.09
N ALA A 10 31.29 35.33 -21.82
CA ALA A 10 32.49 34.96 -21.08
C ALA A 10 32.58 33.43 -20.97
N SER A 11 33.64 32.84 -21.52
CA SER A 11 33.90 31.40 -21.43
C SER A 11 34.39 31.04 -20.03
N PHE A 12 33.87 29.96 -19.42
CA PHE A 12 34.29 29.45 -18.11
C PHE A 12 35.82 29.35 -17.95
N LEU A 13 36.54 28.96 -19.01
CA LEU A 13 38.01 28.86 -19.03
C LEU A 13 38.76 30.16 -18.66
N GLY A 14 38.11 31.32 -18.71
CA GLY A 14 38.65 32.61 -18.29
C GLY A 14 37.99 33.21 -17.05
N SER A 15 37.10 32.48 -16.36
CA SER A 15 36.30 33.01 -15.25
C SER A 15 37.03 32.91 -13.89
N GLU A 16 36.60 33.75 -12.95
CA GLU A 16 37.05 33.68 -11.55
C GLU A 16 36.70 32.32 -10.92
N ALA A 17 35.56 31.74 -11.29
CA ALA A 17 35.12 30.43 -10.83
C ALA A 17 36.07 29.30 -11.26
N HIS A 18 36.54 29.30 -12.51
CA HIS A 18 37.52 28.33 -12.99
C HIS A 18 38.87 28.46 -12.28
N THR A 19 39.34 29.70 -12.09
CA THR A 19 40.59 29.98 -11.36
C THR A 19 40.49 29.53 -9.91
N ASN A 20 39.34 29.73 -9.28
CA ASN A 20 39.08 29.31 -7.91
C ASN A 20 39.05 27.79 -7.77
N LEU A 21 38.36 27.08 -8.67
CA LEU A 21 38.32 25.61 -8.68
C LEU A 21 39.72 25.01 -8.90
N GLN A 22 40.49 25.53 -9.85
CA GLN A 22 41.87 25.05 -10.07
C GLN A 22 42.77 25.30 -8.87
N ARG A 23 42.59 26.40 -8.14
CA ARG A 23 43.32 26.67 -6.89
C ARG A 23 42.99 25.59 -5.86
N ILE A 24 41.70 25.32 -5.62
CA ILE A 24 41.24 24.32 -4.64
C ILE A 24 41.77 22.92 -4.99
N LEU A 25 41.64 22.49 -6.26
CA LEU A 25 42.12 21.18 -6.71
C LEU A 25 43.65 21.05 -6.66
N ARG A 26 44.41 22.14 -6.82
CA ARG A 26 45.88 22.15 -6.69
C ARG A 26 46.37 22.20 -5.25
N SER A 27 45.53 22.56 -4.28
CA SER A 27 45.85 22.43 -2.85
C SER A 27 45.66 20.99 -2.33
N CYS A 28 44.78 20.19 -2.94
CA CYS A 28 44.54 18.80 -2.52
C CYS A 28 45.82 17.91 -2.45
N PRO A 29 46.79 17.97 -3.37
CA PRO A 29 48.00 17.13 -3.33
C PRO A 29 49.11 17.65 -2.41
N LYS A 30 49.04 18.88 -1.89
CA LYS A 30 50.15 19.52 -1.15
C LYS A 30 50.14 19.23 0.35
N LEU A 31 49.21 18.40 0.81
CA LEU A 31 48.95 18.17 2.23
C LEU A 31 49.85 17.07 2.85
N ASP A 32 50.77 16.48 2.08
CA ASP A 32 51.76 15.49 2.58
C ASP A 32 52.89 16.12 3.43
N GLU A 33 53.20 17.41 3.24
CA GLU A 33 54.35 18.03 3.93
C GLU A 33 54.01 18.53 5.35
N VAL A 34 52.73 18.55 5.73
CA VAL A 34 52.26 19.04 7.04
C VAL A 34 51.24 18.04 7.56
N GLY A 35 51.65 17.16 8.48
CA GLY A 35 50.82 16.10 9.06
C GLY A 35 49.68 16.59 9.97
N ASP A 36 48.94 17.62 9.58
CA ASP A 36 47.89 18.27 10.36
C ASP A 36 46.51 17.99 9.72
N SER A 37 45.71 17.12 10.36
CA SER A 37 44.41 16.66 9.86
C SER A 37 43.39 17.79 9.67
N HIS A 38 43.59 18.94 10.33
CA HIS A 38 42.73 20.11 10.22
C HIS A 38 42.84 20.88 8.90
N GLU A 39 44.00 20.86 8.22
CA GLU A 39 44.14 21.51 6.90
C GLU A 39 43.50 20.67 5.77
N TYR A 40 43.49 19.35 5.95
CA TYR A 40 42.79 18.38 5.07
C TYR A 40 41.29 18.71 5.04
N GLU A 41 40.63 18.69 6.20
CA GLU A 41 39.18 18.95 6.32
C GLU A 41 38.76 20.33 5.77
N ASN A 42 39.59 21.36 5.97
CA ASN A 42 39.31 22.71 5.48
C ASN A 42 39.30 22.79 3.94
N THR A 43 40.20 22.09 3.26
CA THR A 43 40.29 22.13 1.78
C THR A 43 39.11 21.40 1.12
N PHE A 44 38.67 20.26 1.67
CA PHE A 44 37.48 19.56 1.15
C PHE A 44 36.19 20.30 1.46
N SER A 45 36.08 20.93 2.64
CA SER A 45 34.98 21.83 2.96
C SER A 45 34.92 23.01 1.98
N GLU A 46 36.08 23.58 1.61
CA GLU A 46 36.16 24.63 0.59
C GLU A 46 35.64 24.17 -0.78
N LEU A 47 35.98 22.94 -1.21
CA LEU A 47 35.47 22.34 -2.45
C LEU A 47 33.95 22.13 -2.41
N VAL A 48 33.43 21.59 -1.31
CA VAL A 48 31.99 21.35 -1.15
C VAL A 48 31.22 22.67 -1.12
N ASN A 49 31.70 23.67 -0.37
CA ASN A 49 31.08 25.00 -0.33
C ASN A 49 31.11 25.70 -1.69
N PHE A 50 32.18 25.53 -2.46
CA PHE A 50 32.26 26.04 -3.83
C PHE A 50 31.21 25.39 -4.74
N LEU A 51 31.08 24.06 -4.68
CA LEU A 51 30.07 23.33 -5.46
C LEU A 51 28.64 23.70 -5.03
N ASP A 52 28.37 23.78 -3.73
CA ASP A 52 27.07 24.20 -3.23
C ASP A 52 26.72 25.64 -3.68
N SER A 53 27.70 26.55 -3.73
CA SER A 53 27.50 27.90 -4.25
C SER A 53 27.14 27.92 -5.75
N LEU A 54 27.77 27.05 -6.55
CA LEU A 54 27.45 26.91 -7.98
C LEU A 54 26.06 26.30 -8.18
N LEU A 55 25.71 25.32 -7.36
CA LEU A 55 24.40 24.68 -7.35
C LEU A 55 23.30 25.71 -7.03
N ASP A 56 23.47 26.49 -5.96
CA ASP A 56 22.54 27.54 -5.55
C ASP A 56 22.37 28.61 -6.64
N ALA A 57 23.47 28.98 -7.30
CA ALA A 57 23.45 29.92 -8.41
C ALA A 57 22.66 29.38 -9.62
N ALA A 58 22.81 28.10 -9.95
CA ALA A 58 22.09 27.44 -11.03
C ALA A 58 20.59 27.33 -10.73
N PHE A 59 20.21 26.98 -9.49
CA PHE A 59 18.79 26.92 -9.11
C PHE A 59 18.12 28.28 -8.98
N SER A 60 18.85 29.31 -8.56
CA SER A 60 18.30 30.66 -8.38
C SER A 60 17.88 31.34 -9.69
N ASP A 61 18.40 30.88 -10.84
CA ASP A 61 18.17 31.48 -12.16
C ASP A 61 18.16 30.41 -13.27
N PRO A 62 17.10 29.60 -13.37
CA PRO A 62 17.06 28.40 -14.22
C PRO A 62 17.13 28.68 -15.73
N TYR A 63 16.89 29.92 -16.14
CA TYR A 63 16.91 30.33 -17.55
C TYR A 63 18.27 30.91 -17.97
N ASN A 64 19.22 30.97 -17.05
CA ASN A 64 20.54 31.51 -17.29
C ASN A 64 21.51 30.39 -17.69
N GLU A 65 21.55 30.13 -19.00
CA GLU A 65 22.43 29.11 -19.60
C GLU A 65 23.90 29.29 -19.19
N HIS A 66 24.35 30.51 -18.88
CA HIS A 66 25.73 30.74 -18.44
C HIS A 66 26.02 30.10 -17.07
N LYS A 67 25.13 30.28 -16.09
CA LYS A 67 25.32 29.71 -14.73
C LYS A 67 25.24 28.19 -14.75
N GLU A 68 24.33 27.64 -15.56
CA GLU A 68 24.23 26.20 -15.76
C GLU A 68 25.49 25.65 -16.45
N ASN A 69 25.99 26.34 -17.48
CA ASN A 69 27.23 25.92 -18.15
C ASN A 69 28.46 26.03 -17.24
N ASP A 70 28.57 27.08 -16.42
CA ASP A 70 29.65 27.23 -15.44
C ASP A 70 29.65 26.07 -14.41
N ALA A 71 28.48 25.68 -13.91
CA ALA A 71 28.33 24.53 -13.03
C ALA A 71 28.73 23.21 -13.73
N PHE A 72 28.34 23.04 -14.99
CA PHE A 72 28.66 21.83 -15.75
C PHE A 72 30.15 21.71 -16.06
N GLU A 73 30.80 22.82 -16.43
CA GLU A 73 32.24 22.88 -16.67
C GLU A 73 33.05 22.65 -15.39
N ALA A 74 32.55 23.13 -14.24
CA ALA A 74 33.17 22.84 -12.94
C ALA A 74 33.17 21.32 -12.63
N LEU A 75 32.05 20.63 -12.85
CA LEU A 75 31.99 19.17 -12.69
C LEU A 75 32.88 18.45 -13.70
N SER A 76 32.94 18.93 -14.94
CA SER A 76 33.79 18.37 -15.99
C SER A 76 35.28 18.48 -15.63
N GLU A 77 35.68 19.61 -15.03
CA GLU A 77 37.04 19.83 -14.55
C GLU A 77 37.37 18.92 -13.35
N ILE A 78 36.44 18.73 -12.42
CA ILE A 78 36.58 17.75 -11.31
C ILE A 78 36.73 16.34 -11.86
N HIS A 79 35.88 15.95 -12.81
CA HIS A 79 35.96 14.65 -13.47
C HIS A 79 37.33 14.44 -14.14
N ARG A 80 37.82 15.46 -14.88
CA ARG A 80 39.14 15.43 -15.53
C ARG A 80 40.28 15.31 -14.52
N TYR A 81 40.17 16.02 -13.39
CA TYR A 81 41.14 15.94 -12.31
C TYR A 81 41.20 14.54 -11.70
N ILE A 82 40.04 13.96 -11.37
CA ILE A 82 39.94 12.59 -10.83
C ILE A 82 40.44 11.56 -11.84
N CYS A 83 40.18 11.75 -13.14
CA CYS A 83 40.70 10.88 -14.20
C CYS A 83 42.23 10.94 -14.38
N SER A 84 42.91 11.94 -13.80
CA SER A 84 44.35 12.08 -13.99
C SER A 84 45.09 10.83 -13.47
N PRO A 85 46.01 10.25 -14.26
CA PRO A 85 46.80 9.09 -13.84
C PRO A 85 47.88 9.45 -12.82
N SER A 86 48.17 10.74 -12.62
CA SER A 86 49.16 11.25 -11.69
C SER A 86 48.59 11.61 -10.31
N LEU A 87 47.31 11.36 -10.07
CA LEU A 87 46.66 11.69 -8.81
C LEU A 87 47.01 10.63 -7.75
N ASP A 88 47.45 11.08 -6.58
CA ASP A 88 47.78 10.20 -5.46
C ASP A 88 46.54 9.44 -4.97
N GLN A 89 46.72 8.18 -4.57
CA GLN A 89 45.66 7.36 -4.02
C GLN A 89 45.11 7.95 -2.71
N GLU A 90 45.96 8.56 -1.87
CA GLU A 90 45.49 9.17 -0.62
C GLU A 90 44.53 10.34 -0.89
N VAL A 91 44.81 11.13 -1.93
CA VAL A 91 43.94 12.22 -2.39
C VAL A 91 42.64 11.66 -2.99
N VAL A 92 42.72 10.57 -3.75
CA VAL A 92 41.53 9.88 -4.29
C VAL A 92 40.64 9.36 -3.16
N ASP A 93 41.22 8.71 -2.17
CA ASP A 93 40.49 8.16 -1.03
C ASP A 93 39.84 9.28 -0.21
N ALA A 94 40.54 10.38 0.06
CA ALA A 94 39.97 11.54 0.75
C ALA A 94 38.82 12.19 -0.03
N LEU A 95 38.99 12.41 -1.33
CA LEU A 95 37.94 12.96 -2.21
C LEU A 95 36.71 12.05 -2.26
N SER A 96 36.90 10.73 -2.20
CA SER A 96 35.81 9.77 -2.28
C SER A 96 34.78 9.90 -1.16
N PHE A 97 35.12 10.45 0.01
CA PHE A 97 34.18 10.64 1.12
C PHE A 97 33.20 11.80 0.92
N GLU A 98 33.61 12.87 0.24
CA GLU A 98 32.83 14.12 0.17
C GLU A 98 32.34 14.44 -1.24
N VAL A 99 33.13 14.14 -2.28
CA VAL A 99 32.77 14.48 -3.66
C VAL A 99 31.48 13.78 -4.11
N PRO A 100 31.25 12.48 -3.86
CA PRO A 100 29.99 11.83 -4.23
C PRO A 100 28.76 12.52 -3.64
N LYS A 101 28.83 13.02 -2.39
CA LYS A 101 27.73 13.76 -1.76
C LYS A 101 27.46 15.09 -2.47
N ALA A 102 28.52 15.85 -2.77
CA ALA A 102 28.40 17.15 -3.41
C ALA A 102 27.90 17.03 -4.86
N VAL A 103 28.49 16.15 -5.68
CA VAL A 103 28.13 16.03 -7.11
C VAL A 103 26.74 15.44 -7.32
N SER A 104 26.25 14.60 -6.39
CA SER A 104 24.92 14.01 -6.49
C SER A 104 23.80 15.07 -6.46
N LYS A 105 24.01 16.21 -5.80
CA LYS A 105 23.04 17.30 -5.74
C LYS A 105 22.78 17.94 -7.11
N PHE A 106 23.73 17.85 -8.03
CA PHE A 106 23.58 18.41 -9.38
C PHE A 106 22.65 17.58 -10.27
N ALA A 107 22.37 16.32 -9.91
CA ALA A 107 21.53 15.44 -10.71
C ALA A 107 20.10 15.98 -10.91
N GLY A 108 19.64 16.89 -10.03
CA GLY A 108 18.33 17.54 -10.15
C GLY A 108 18.26 18.68 -11.16
N ILE A 109 19.38 19.13 -11.75
CA ILE A 109 19.38 20.20 -12.74
C ILE A 109 18.92 19.68 -14.10
N SER A 110 19.59 18.64 -14.63
CA SER A 110 19.23 17.99 -15.90
C SER A 110 19.93 16.64 -16.07
N SER A 111 19.51 15.86 -17.08
CA SER A 111 20.07 14.53 -17.36
C SER A 111 21.60 14.55 -17.59
N LYS A 112 22.12 15.57 -18.28
CA LYS A 112 23.59 15.72 -18.48
C LYS A 112 24.36 15.81 -17.16
N PHE A 113 23.80 16.49 -16.14
CA PHE A 113 24.43 16.58 -14.82
C PHE A 113 24.36 15.26 -14.07
N SER A 114 23.24 14.57 -14.16
CA SER A 114 23.09 13.22 -13.60
C SER A 114 24.13 12.26 -14.19
N ASP A 115 24.29 12.25 -15.51
CA ASP A 115 25.28 11.43 -16.21
C ASP A 115 26.73 11.79 -15.80
N MET A 116 27.03 13.08 -15.67
CA MET A 116 28.35 13.54 -15.21
C MET A 116 28.62 13.12 -13.75
N ALA A 117 27.63 13.25 -12.86
CA ALA A 117 27.75 12.82 -11.47
C ALA A 117 27.98 11.29 -11.37
N ILE A 118 27.25 10.50 -12.17
CA ILE A 118 27.47 9.05 -12.29
C ILE A 118 28.88 8.76 -12.81
N SER A 119 29.36 9.47 -13.83
CA SER A 119 30.71 9.29 -14.38
C SER A 119 31.79 9.57 -13.33
N ILE A 120 31.63 10.62 -12.52
CA ILE A 120 32.55 10.93 -11.40
C ILE A 120 32.56 9.80 -10.38
N ILE A 121 31.38 9.30 -9.97
CA ILE A 121 31.28 8.16 -9.04
C ILE A 121 31.92 6.91 -9.62
N ASP A 122 31.74 6.64 -10.92
CA ASP A 122 32.35 5.49 -11.61
C ASP A 122 33.88 5.53 -11.56
N GLN A 123 34.49 6.72 -11.66
CA GLN A 123 35.94 6.87 -11.52
C GLN A 123 36.42 6.51 -10.11
N PHE A 124 35.68 6.88 -9.06
CA PHE A 124 35.99 6.45 -7.70
C PHE A 124 35.82 4.95 -7.53
N ILE A 125 34.76 4.35 -8.08
CA ILE A 125 34.56 2.90 -8.05
C ILE A 125 35.73 2.15 -8.71
N ALA A 126 36.31 2.69 -9.79
CA ALA A 126 37.44 2.09 -10.48
C ALA A 126 38.77 2.21 -9.71
N LYS A 127 38.93 3.25 -8.89
CA LYS A 127 40.19 3.57 -8.20
C LYS A 127 40.23 3.18 -6.72
N CYS A 128 39.09 3.09 -6.04
CA CYS A 128 39.00 2.80 -4.62
C CYS A 128 38.65 1.32 -4.34
N GLY A 129 38.81 0.90 -3.09
CA GLY A 129 38.41 -0.43 -2.64
C GLY A 129 36.88 -0.64 -2.74
N PRO A 130 36.36 -1.74 -3.33
CA PRO A 130 34.91 -1.94 -3.48
C PRO A 130 34.11 -1.93 -2.17
N ARG A 131 34.71 -2.36 -1.06
CA ARG A 131 34.03 -2.35 0.25
C ARG A 131 33.94 -0.95 0.84
N ASP A 132 35.02 -0.20 0.73
CA ASP A 132 35.08 1.18 1.22
C ASP A 132 34.10 2.04 0.41
N MET A 133 34.09 1.86 -0.92
CA MET A 133 33.10 2.51 -1.80
C MET A 133 31.66 2.10 -1.49
N LEU A 134 31.38 0.85 -1.13
CA LEU A 134 30.03 0.46 -0.72
C LEU A 134 29.58 1.24 0.52
N SER A 135 30.46 1.37 1.53
CA SER A 135 30.17 2.13 2.75
C SER A 135 29.96 3.61 2.43
N ILE A 136 30.87 4.21 1.66
CA ILE A 136 30.81 5.63 1.24
C ILE A 136 29.51 5.93 0.49
N LEU A 137 29.11 5.05 -0.45
CA LEU A 137 27.90 5.25 -1.22
C LEU A 137 26.63 5.04 -0.38
N CYS A 138 26.65 4.13 0.59
CA CYS A 138 25.56 4.00 1.56
C CYS A 138 25.41 5.26 2.42
N ASP A 139 26.53 5.82 2.89
CA ASP A 139 26.54 7.07 3.66
C ASP A 139 26.07 8.25 2.80
N THR A 140 26.52 8.30 1.54
CA THR A 140 26.08 9.30 0.55
C THR A 140 24.59 9.20 0.30
N LEU A 141 24.06 7.99 0.10
CA LEU A 141 22.63 7.76 -0.09
C LEU A 141 21.81 8.21 1.14
N GLY A 142 22.29 7.89 2.34
CA GLY A 142 21.69 8.32 3.59
C GLY A 142 21.71 9.85 3.76
N TYR A 143 22.80 10.51 3.38
CA TYR A 143 22.92 11.97 3.38
C TYR A 143 21.95 12.62 2.38
N SER A 144 21.99 12.21 1.11
CA SER A 144 21.14 12.76 0.05
C SER A 144 19.65 12.64 0.38
N SER A 145 19.22 11.55 1.00
CA SER A 145 17.82 11.35 1.40
C SER A 145 17.33 12.29 2.51
N LYS A 146 18.24 12.82 3.35
CA LYS A 146 17.89 13.67 4.50
C LYS A 146 17.96 15.16 4.17
N VAL A 147 18.88 15.54 3.28
CA VAL A 147 19.24 16.94 3.06
C VAL A 147 18.29 17.64 2.09
N THR A 148 17.64 16.88 1.20
CA THR A 148 16.74 17.43 0.19
C THR A 148 15.66 16.42 -0.13
N ASN A 149 14.39 16.83 -0.16
CA ASN A 149 13.28 15.97 -0.61
C ASN A 149 13.34 15.64 -2.12
N ALA A 150 14.43 15.98 -2.81
CA ALA A 150 14.63 15.79 -4.24
C ALA A 150 15.04 14.33 -4.55
N ALA A 151 14.19 13.63 -5.30
CA ALA A 151 14.38 12.24 -5.69
C ALA A 151 15.57 12.05 -6.63
N SER A 152 15.90 13.07 -7.43
CA SER A 152 17.03 13.05 -8.37
C SER A 152 18.39 12.86 -7.69
N TYR A 153 18.57 13.32 -6.44
CA TYR A 153 19.87 13.33 -5.77
C TYR A 153 20.33 11.93 -5.32
N ILE A 154 19.40 10.99 -5.22
CA ILE A 154 19.72 9.61 -4.86
C ILE A 154 20.02 8.73 -6.07
N VAL A 155 19.79 9.22 -7.30
CA VAL A 155 20.04 8.44 -8.53
C VAL A 155 21.54 8.11 -8.70
N PRO A 156 22.49 9.06 -8.60
CA PRO A 156 23.91 8.73 -8.74
C PRO A 156 24.44 7.71 -7.72
N PRO A 157 24.18 7.83 -6.40
CA PRO A 157 24.67 6.83 -5.45
C PRO A 157 24.00 5.46 -5.63
N LEU A 158 22.72 5.37 -6.01
CA LEU A 158 22.09 4.09 -6.34
C LEU A 158 22.75 3.42 -7.55
N SER A 159 23.05 4.21 -8.61
CA SER A 159 23.80 3.73 -9.78
C SER A 159 25.16 3.17 -9.37
N GLY A 160 25.91 3.91 -8.53
CA GLY A 160 27.19 3.45 -8.01
C GLY A 160 27.10 2.15 -7.19
N ILE A 161 26.09 2.04 -6.31
CA ILE A 161 25.88 0.83 -5.50
C ILE A 161 25.68 -0.39 -6.39
N SER A 162 24.87 -0.30 -7.45
CA SER A 162 24.64 -1.43 -8.37
C SER A 162 25.96 -2.00 -8.92
N LYS A 163 26.88 -1.12 -9.37
CA LYS A 163 28.19 -1.49 -9.93
C LYS A 163 29.15 -2.04 -8.86
N VAL A 164 29.14 -1.45 -7.67
CA VAL A 164 30.01 -1.88 -6.56
C VAL A 164 29.65 -3.28 -6.07
N LEU A 165 28.35 -3.61 -5.99
CA LEU A 165 27.90 -4.94 -5.53
C LEU A 165 28.50 -6.08 -6.36
N ILE A 166 28.59 -5.92 -7.68
CA ILE A 166 29.19 -6.90 -8.59
C ILE A 166 30.71 -7.03 -8.38
N SER A 167 31.35 -5.95 -7.95
CA SER A 167 32.82 -5.86 -7.79
C SER A 167 33.32 -6.45 -6.46
N ILE A 168 32.45 -6.66 -5.47
CA ILE A 168 32.80 -7.25 -4.18
C ILE A 168 33.10 -8.75 -4.36
N ARG A 169 34.27 -9.20 -3.90
CA ARG A 169 34.71 -10.61 -4.02
C ARG A 169 34.60 -11.44 -2.75
N ARG A 170 34.51 -10.81 -1.58
CA ARG A 170 34.59 -11.49 -0.27
C ARG A 170 33.41 -11.10 0.59
N ARG A 171 32.80 -12.07 1.30
CA ARG A 171 31.64 -11.86 2.18
C ARG A 171 30.46 -11.17 1.47
N GLN A 172 30.25 -11.48 0.20
CA GLN A 172 29.24 -10.83 -0.65
C GLN A 172 27.87 -10.81 0.01
N PHE A 173 27.43 -11.94 0.57
CA PHE A 173 26.12 -12.03 1.24
C PHE A 173 25.99 -11.03 2.39
N GLN A 174 27.01 -10.94 3.25
CA GLN A 174 26.96 -10.03 4.40
C GLN A 174 26.90 -8.56 3.96
N GLN A 175 27.67 -8.20 2.93
CA GLN A 175 27.69 -6.85 2.39
C GLN A 175 26.32 -6.49 1.78
N VAL A 176 25.77 -7.34 0.92
CA VAL A 176 24.44 -7.12 0.32
C VAL A 176 23.36 -7.05 1.41
N LYS A 177 23.39 -7.97 2.38
CA LYS A 177 22.47 -8.01 3.52
C LYS A 177 22.47 -6.70 4.33
N GLU A 178 23.65 -6.10 4.56
CA GLU A 178 23.78 -4.84 5.31
C GLU A 178 23.35 -3.62 4.48
N THR A 179 23.53 -3.66 3.15
CA THR A 179 23.19 -2.55 2.24
C THR A 179 21.69 -2.48 1.93
N ILE A 180 21.01 -3.62 1.77
CA ILE A 180 19.58 -3.68 1.37
C ILE A 180 18.68 -2.76 2.24
N PRO A 181 18.75 -2.79 3.58
CA PRO A 181 17.91 -1.95 4.42
C PRO A 181 18.10 -0.45 4.19
N ILE A 182 19.35 -0.03 3.94
CA ILE A 182 19.68 1.38 3.68
C ILE A 182 18.99 1.83 2.39
N ILE A 183 19.13 1.03 1.31
CA ILE A 183 18.47 1.30 0.03
C ILE A 183 16.95 1.34 0.21
N LEU A 184 16.35 0.32 0.81
CA LEU A 184 14.90 0.20 0.94
C LEU A 184 14.29 1.31 1.80
N ASN A 185 14.98 1.75 2.85
CA ASN A 185 14.53 2.87 3.68
C ASN A 185 14.49 4.18 2.87
N VAL A 186 15.51 4.42 2.05
CA VAL A 186 15.56 5.61 1.19
C VAL A 186 14.50 5.55 0.09
N LEU A 187 14.35 4.40 -0.59
CA LEU A 187 13.29 4.21 -1.58
C LEU A 187 11.90 4.39 -0.96
N LYS A 188 11.64 3.82 0.23
CA LYS A 188 10.38 4.00 0.97
C LYS A 188 10.12 5.47 1.31
N ALA A 189 11.15 6.19 1.77
CA ALA A 189 11.02 7.60 2.13
C ALA A 189 10.68 8.48 0.92
N VAL A 190 11.35 8.28 -0.22
CA VAL A 190 11.12 9.07 -1.43
C VAL A 190 9.78 8.71 -2.09
N SER A 191 9.44 7.42 -2.18
CA SER A 191 8.22 6.95 -2.86
C SER A 191 6.92 7.36 -2.20
N LEU A 192 6.94 7.60 -0.88
CA LEU A 192 5.73 7.94 -0.11
C LEU A 192 5.63 9.44 0.22
N LYS A 193 6.65 10.24 -0.11
CA LYS A 193 6.73 11.66 0.28
C LYS A 193 7.06 12.62 -0.86
N SER A 194 7.61 12.14 -1.97
CA SER A 194 8.00 12.99 -3.09
C SER A 194 6.86 13.17 -4.07
N ASP A 195 6.71 14.39 -4.57
CA ASP A 195 5.81 14.73 -5.68
C ASP A 195 6.53 14.68 -7.05
N GLU A 196 7.82 14.28 -7.08
CA GLU A 196 8.65 14.24 -8.29
C GLU A 196 8.51 12.92 -9.07
N GLU A 197 8.93 12.91 -10.35
CA GLU A 197 9.02 11.71 -11.17
C GLU A 197 10.09 10.74 -10.63
N LEU A 198 9.67 9.52 -10.30
CA LEU A 198 10.52 8.51 -9.66
C LEU A 198 11.09 7.45 -10.61
N ASP A 199 10.85 7.60 -11.92
CA ASP A 199 11.24 6.61 -12.93
C ASP A 199 12.74 6.28 -12.86
N ASN A 200 13.58 7.32 -12.89
CA ASN A 200 15.03 7.17 -12.82
C ASN A 200 15.50 6.53 -11.52
N VAL A 201 14.82 6.77 -10.39
CA VAL A 201 15.16 6.17 -9.09
C VAL A 201 14.88 4.67 -9.13
N PHE A 202 13.72 4.27 -9.65
CA PHE A 202 13.34 2.87 -9.73
C PHE A 202 14.07 2.11 -10.82
N ASP A 203 14.50 2.75 -11.91
CA ASP A 203 15.43 2.17 -12.87
C ASP A 203 16.72 1.72 -12.15
N ARG A 204 17.28 2.58 -11.27
CA ARG A 204 18.45 2.19 -10.46
C ARG A 204 18.15 1.11 -9.43
N ALA A 205 16.96 1.10 -8.84
CA ALA A 205 16.55 0.00 -7.96
C ALA A 205 16.49 -1.35 -8.71
N VAL A 206 16.01 -1.35 -9.95
CA VAL A 206 16.01 -2.55 -10.80
C VAL A 206 17.44 -2.94 -11.22
N GLU A 207 18.33 -1.98 -11.51
CA GLU A 207 19.75 -2.26 -11.74
C GLU A 207 20.43 -2.93 -10.52
N ILE A 208 20.09 -2.49 -9.30
CA ILE A 208 20.54 -3.15 -8.07
C ILE A 208 19.99 -4.57 -7.98
N ALA A 209 18.72 -4.81 -8.29
CA ALA A 209 18.16 -6.17 -8.32
C ALA A 209 18.91 -7.08 -9.31
N ASN A 210 19.20 -6.57 -10.51
CA ASN A 210 20.00 -7.28 -11.52
C ASN A 210 21.43 -7.55 -11.05
N SER A 211 22.04 -6.60 -10.33
CA SER A 211 23.38 -6.75 -9.76
C SER A 211 23.42 -7.84 -8.69
N ILE A 212 22.42 -7.87 -7.80
CA ILE A 212 22.27 -8.93 -6.80
C ILE A 212 22.02 -10.26 -7.50
N TYR A 213 21.15 -10.31 -8.52
CA TYR A 213 20.93 -11.50 -9.34
C TYR A 213 22.23 -12.04 -9.94
N GLU A 214 23.06 -11.19 -10.54
CA GLU A 214 24.34 -11.58 -11.13
C GLU A 214 25.31 -12.14 -10.08
N VAL A 215 25.36 -11.53 -8.89
CA VAL A 215 26.13 -12.06 -7.76
C VAL A 215 25.60 -13.43 -7.33
N CYS A 216 24.29 -13.62 -7.26
CA CYS A 216 23.67 -14.90 -6.93
C CYS A 216 24.00 -15.99 -7.96
N ASP A 217 23.92 -15.67 -9.25
CA ASP A 217 24.08 -16.62 -10.36
C ASP A 217 25.51 -17.16 -10.45
N LYS A 218 26.51 -16.35 -10.07
CA LYS A 218 27.92 -16.75 -10.00
C LYS A 218 28.22 -17.81 -8.91
N LEU A 219 27.33 -18.04 -7.94
CA LEU A 219 27.54 -18.96 -6.81
C LEU A 219 27.12 -20.41 -7.12
N VAL A 220 27.44 -20.90 -8.32
CA VAL A 220 26.95 -22.18 -8.88
C VAL A 220 27.24 -23.40 -7.98
N ASP A 221 28.34 -23.38 -7.22
CA ASP A 221 28.81 -24.51 -6.40
C ASP A 221 28.37 -24.45 -4.91
N GLU A 222 27.65 -23.40 -4.48
CA GLU A 222 27.26 -23.18 -3.08
C GLU A 222 25.73 -23.08 -2.90
N ASP A 223 25.02 -24.20 -3.04
CA ASP A 223 23.54 -24.26 -3.00
C ASP A 223 22.92 -23.54 -1.80
N ALA A 224 23.44 -23.75 -0.59
CA ALA A 224 22.90 -23.11 0.62
C ALA A 224 23.12 -21.59 0.65
N ALA A 225 24.25 -21.09 0.12
CA ALA A 225 24.52 -19.66 0.04
C ALA A 225 23.65 -19.01 -1.04
N ARG A 226 23.48 -19.69 -2.18
CA ARG A 226 22.62 -19.27 -3.28
C ARG A 226 21.16 -19.14 -2.87
N GLU A 227 20.63 -20.07 -2.08
CA GLU A 227 19.24 -19.99 -1.58
C GLU A 227 19.01 -18.81 -0.63
N LYS A 228 19.98 -18.51 0.27
CA LYS A 228 19.90 -17.31 1.12
C LYS A 228 19.88 -16.02 0.30
N PHE A 229 20.71 -15.98 -0.73
CA PHE A 229 20.80 -14.89 -1.68
C PHE A 229 19.51 -14.70 -2.49
N ARG A 230 18.94 -15.79 -3.00
CA ARG A 230 17.63 -15.81 -3.68
C ARG A 230 16.51 -15.31 -2.78
N SER A 231 16.53 -15.71 -1.51
CA SER A 231 15.56 -15.25 -0.51
C SER A 231 15.67 -13.75 -0.26
N LEU A 232 16.90 -13.24 -0.04
CA LEU A 232 17.15 -11.81 0.14
C LEU A 232 16.73 -11.00 -1.10
N LEU A 233 17.06 -11.48 -2.29
CA LEU A 233 16.65 -10.87 -3.56
C LEU A 233 15.13 -10.89 -3.73
N GLY A 234 14.46 -11.98 -3.33
CA GLY A 234 13.01 -12.08 -3.35
C GLY A 234 12.35 -11.03 -2.45
N LEU A 235 12.85 -10.86 -1.22
CA LEU A 235 12.37 -9.81 -0.31
C LEU A 235 12.57 -8.41 -0.90
N TYR A 236 13.74 -8.14 -1.50
CA TYR A 236 14.02 -6.87 -2.18
C TYR A 236 13.07 -6.61 -3.35
N VAL A 237 12.91 -7.58 -4.25
CA VAL A 237 12.03 -7.48 -5.42
C VAL A 237 10.58 -7.22 -5.01
N LEU A 238 10.06 -7.92 -4.00
CA LEU A 238 8.70 -7.73 -3.51
C LEU A 238 8.52 -6.32 -2.90
N GLN A 239 9.48 -5.85 -2.11
CA GLN A 239 9.43 -4.49 -1.57
C GLN A 239 9.48 -3.44 -2.69
N CYS A 240 10.38 -3.59 -3.66
CA CYS A 240 10.47 -2.70 -4.83
C CYS A 240 9.18 -2.69 -5.64
N LEU A 241 8.56 -3.86 -5.87
CA LEU A 241 7.31 -3.95 -6.62
C LEU A 241 6.19 -3.16 -5.92
N ALA A 242 6.10 -3.26 -4.60
CA ALA A 242 5.14 -2.47 -3.83
C ALA A 242 5.37 -0.97 -3.96
N LEU A 243 6.62 -0.53 -3.87
CA LEU A 243 6.99 0.88 -3.94
C LEU A 243 6.81 1.45 -5.35
N VAL A 244 7.21 0.72 -6.41
CA VAL A 244 6.98 1.12 -7.82
C VAL A 244 5.49 1.31 -8.09
N SER A 245 4.66 0.37 -7.61
CA SER A 245 3.21 0.41 -7.84
C SER A 245 2.52 1.60 -7.16
N ALA A 246 3.10 2.13 -6.09
CA ALA A 246 2.57 3.26 -5.34
C ALA A 246 3.21 4.60 -5.75
N GLY A 247 4.50 4.60 -6.10
CA GLY A 247 5.28 5.81 -6.38
C GLY A 247 5.38 6.20 -7.85
N VAL A 248 5.18 5.26 -8.78
CA VAL A 248 5.16 5.55 -10.22
C VAL A 248 3.73 5.49 -10.73
N SER A 249 3.37 6.44 -11.58
CA SER A 249 2.04 6.46 -12.19
C SER A 249 1.73 5.14 -12.90
N TYR A 250 0.59 4.53 -12.54
CA TYR A 250 0.14 3.27 -13.12
C TYR A 250 0.04 3.31 -14.65
N THR A 251 -0.31 4.48 -15.21
CA THR A 251 -0.46 4.67 -16.67
C THR A 251 0.85 4.92 -17.38
N ALA A 252 1.96 5.12 -16.65
CA ALA A 252 3.26 5.36 -17.26
C ALA A 252 3.82 4.05 -17.85
N SER A 253 4.36 4.14 -19.06
CA SER A 253 5.04 3.01 -19.71
C SER A 253 6.26 2.53 -18.93
N SER A 254 6.91 3.44 -18.20
CA SER A 254 8.02 3.16 -17.28
C SER A 254 7.61 2.21 -16.16
N CYS A 255 6.47 2.46 -15.49
CA CYS A 255 5.94 1.60 -14.44
C CYS A 255 5.78 0.16 -14.94
N HIS A 256 5.18 0.00 -16.12
CA HIS A 256 5.02 -1.32 -16.73
C HIS A 256 6.35 -2.01 -17.02
N SER A 257 7.32 -1.29 -17.59
CA SER A 257 8.67 -1.80 -17.88
C SER A 257 9.39 -2.27 -16.60
N LEU A 258 9.34 -1.46 -15.53
CA LEU A 258 9.95 -1.76 -14.24
C LEU A 258 9.35 -3.02 -13.62
N VAL A 259 8.01 -3.10 -13.60
CA VAL A 259 7.27 -4.28 -13.10
C VAL A 259 7.62 -5.53 -13.90
N LEU A 260 7.72 -5.42 -15.22
CA LEU A 260 8.10 -6.54 -16.09
C LEU A 260 9.50 -7.06 -15.75
N GLN A 261 10.48 -6.17 -15.55
CA GLN A 261 11.85 -6.56 -15.17
C GLN A 261 11.88 -7.22 -13.79
N LEU A 262 11.23 -6.63 -12.79
CA LEU A 262 11.12 -7.21 -11.44
C LEU A 262 10.46 -8.60 -11.47
N SER A 263 9.45 -8.79 -12.32
CA SER A 263 8.75 -10.07 -12.48
C SER A 263 9.62 -11.16 -13.12
N ARG A 264 10.55 -10.80 -14.00
CA ARG A 264 11.55 -11.76 -14.51
C ARG A 264 12.44 -12.26 -13.37
N ILE A 265 12.89 -11.35 -12.51
CA ILE A 265 13.75 -11.67 -11.37
C ILE A 265 13.00 -12.48 -10.30
N SER A 266 11.72 -12.17 -10.05
CA SER A 266 10.92 -12.91 -9.06
C SER A 266 10.83 -14.41 -9.38
N SER A 267 10.73 -14.77 -10.67
CA SER A 267 10.74 -16.17 -11.11
C SER A 267 12.04 -16.90 -10.74
N TYR A 268 13.19 -16.20 -10.77
CA TYR A 268 14.48 -16.77 -10.35
C TYR A 268 14.55 -16.97 -8.83
N CYS A 269 13.87 -16.13 -8.06
CA CYS A 269 13.76 -16.25 -6.61
C CYS A 269 12.81 -17.38 -6.15
N GLY A 270 12.23 -18.15 -7.08
CA GLY A 270 11.28 -19.23 -6.75
C GLY A 270 9.93 -18.72 -6.25
N LEU A 271 9.59 -17.46 -6.52
CA LEU A 271 8.33 -16.85 -6.09
C LEU A 271 7.23 -17.19 -7.10
N SER A 272 6.36 -18.13 -6.73
CA SER A 272 5.17 -18.44 -7.55
C SER A 272 3.95 -17.62 -7.13
N TYR A 273 3.10 -17.23 -8.08
CA TYR A 273 1.91 -16.42 -7.79
C TYR A 273 0.99 -17.09 -6.78
N LEU A 274 0.74 -18.39 -6.93
CA LEU A 274 -0.07 -19.14 -5.98
C LEU A 274 0.55 -19.08 -4.58
N SER A 275 1.85 -19.38 -4.45
CA SER A 275 2.53 -19.34 -3.16
C SER A 275 2.49 -17.96 -2.50
N LEU A 276 2.66 -16.88 -3.28
CA LEU A 276 2.68 -15.50 -2.79
C LEU A 276 1.37 -15.10 -2.13
N VAL A 277 0.23 -15.58 -2.63
CA VAL A 277 -1.09 -15.23 -2.07
C VAL A 277 -1.61 -16.25 -1.07
N THR A 278 -1.08 -17.48 -1.04
CA THR A 278 -1.57 -18.53 -0.14
C THR A 278 -0.67 -18.80 1.07
N THR A 279 0.63 -19.03 0.84
CA THR A 279 1.51 -19.70 1.81
C THR A 279 2.82 -18.95 2.08
N TYR A 280 3.08 -17.83 1.41
CA TYR A 280 4.32 -17.09 1.56
C TYR A 280 4.39 -16.39 2.91
N ASP A 281 5.28 -16.86 3.78
CA ASP A 281 5.49 -16.31 5.12
C ASP A 281 6.74 -15.42 5.14
N VAL A 282 6.49 -14.11 5.14
CA VAL A 282 7.54 -13.08 5.21
C VAL A 282 8.41 -13.23 6.46
N GLU A 283 7.83 -13.59 7.61
CA GLU A 283 8.56 -13.71 8.87
C GLU A 283 9.54 -14.89 8.82
N VAL A 284 9.11 -16.01 8.26
CA VAL A 284 9.96 -17.20 8.11
C VAL A 284 11.12 -16.92 7.15
N VAL A 285 10.83 -16.30 6.00
CA VAL A 285 11.87 -15.96 5.01
C VAL A 285 12.83 -14.90 5.58
N ALA A 286 12.32 -13.86 6.24
CA ALA A 286 13.16 -12.84 6.88
C ALA A 286 14.02 -13.44 7.99
N SER A 287 13.46 -14.35 8.81
CA SER A 287 14.23 -15.04 9.86
C SER A 287 15.37 -15.89 9.28
N ALA A 288 15.14 -16.56 8.14
CA ALA A 288 16.17 -17.35 7.46
C ALA A 288 17.32 -16.50 6.89
N VAL A 289 17.02 -15.27 6.45
CA VAL A 289 17.99 -14.34 5.86
C VAL A 289 18.73 -13.53 6.93
N PHE A 290 17.99 -12.96 7.88
CA PHE A 290 18.52 -11.99 8.84
C PHE A 290 18.95 -12.62 10.17
N GLY A 291 18.41 -13.79 10.54
CA GLY A 291 18.70 -14.45 11.81
C GLY A 291 18.09 -13.71 13.00
N GLU A 292 18.82 -13.65 14.11
CA GLU A 292 18.37 -13.00 15.36
C GLU A 292 18.12 -11.50 15.21
N ASN A 293 18.80 -10.84 14.25
CA ASN A 293 18.67 -9.40 14.01
C ASN A 293 17.45 -9.05 13.15
N LYS A 294 16.52 -9.98 12.88
CA LYS A 294 15.42 -9.75 11.93
C LYS A 294 14.58 -8.51 12.27
N ASP A 295 14.33 -8.27 13.55
CA ASP A 295 13.43 -7.22 14.02
C ASP A 295 13.98 -5.82 13.65
N ASP A 296 15.31 -5.67 13.61
CA ASP A 296 15.98 -4.44 13.17
C ASP A 296 15.73 -4.12 11.69
N TYR A 297 15.34 -5.12 10.89
CA TYR A 297 15.12 -4.98 9.45
C TYR A 297 13.64 -4.94 9.06
N MET A 298 12.71 -5.27 9.96
CA MET A 298 11.31 -5.40 9.59
C MET A 298 10.65 -4.10 9.11
N ASP A 299 11.12 -2.93 9.57
CA ASP A 299 10.57 -1.65 9.09
C ASP A 299 10.88 -1.40 7.61
N CYS A 300 12.09 -1.75 7.14
CA CYS A 300 12.45 -1.58 5.72
C CYS A 300 11.69 -2.55 4.80
N LEU A 301 11.17 -3.65 5.37
CA LEU A 301 10.41 -4.70 4.70
C LEU A 301 8.88 -4.56 4.90
N SER A 302 8.42 -3.41 5.39
CA SER A 302 7.02 -3.19 5.78
C SER A 302 6.00 -3.38 4.64
N HIS A 303 6.44 -3.33 3.38
CA HIS A 303 5.56 -3.44 2.21
C HIS A 303 5.67 -4.78 1.48
N ILE A 304 6.43 -5.76 1.98
CA ILE A 304 6.56 -7.05 1.28
C ILE A 304 5.21 -7.74 1.05
N LYS A 305 4.30 -7.72 2.04
CA LYS A 305 2.95 -8.30 1.86
C LYS A 305 2.14 -7.59 0.77
N HIS A 306 2.36 -6.29 0.60
CA HIS A 306 1.80 -5.52 -0.52
C HIS A 306 2.43 -6.00 -1.84
N GLY A 307 3.75 -6.18 -1.87
CA GLY A 307 4.50 -6.72 -3.00
C GLY A 307 4.05 -8.12 -3.43
N CYS A 308 3.78 -9.01 -2.47
CA CYS A 308 3.25 -10.35 -2.75
C CYS A 308 1.92 -10.26 -3.51
N ALA A 309 0.97 -9.48 -2.97
CA ALA A 309 -0.33 -9.28 -3.59
C ALA A 309 -0.20 -8.58 -4.95
N LEU A 310 0.61 -7.51 -5.04
CA LEU A 310 0.82 -6.74 -6.27
C LEU A 310 1.50 -7.55 -7.37
N SER A 311 2.36 -8.52 -7.03
CA SER A 311 2.98 -9.43 -8.02
C SER A 311 1.90 -10.16 -8.82
N VAL A 312 0.91 -10.71 -8.12
CA VAL A 312 -0.19 -11.45 -8.73
C VAL A 312 -1.13 -10.50 -9.49
N ILE A 313 -1.44 -9.33 -8.92
CA ILE A 313 -2.33 -8.36 -9.56
C ILE A 313 -1.71 -7.80 -10.84
N TRP A 314 -0.40 -7.51 -10.87
CA TRP A 314 0.26 -7.08 -12.10
C TRP A 314 0.27 -8.17 -13.18
N GLY A 315 0.44 -9.44 -12.79
CA GLY A 315 0.24 -10.56 -13.72
C GLY A 315 -1.21 -10.68 -14.22
N HIS A 316 -2.19 -10.26 -13.41
CA HIS A 316 -3.59 -10.21 -13.85
C HIS A 316 -3.84 -9.01 -14.79
N VAL A 317 -3.18 -7.88 -14.55
CA VAL A 317 -3.26 -6.67 -15.37
C VAL A 317 -2.65 -6.90 -16.75
N SER A 318 -1.49 -7.57 -16.82
CA SER A 318 -0.77 -7.81 -18.07
C SER A 318 -0.29 -9.25 -18.19
N GLU A 319 -0.70 -9.88 -19.28
CA GLU A 319 -0.27 -11.21 -19.66
C GLU A 319 1.25 -11.28 -19.85
N GLU A 320 1.88 -10.22 -20.36
CA GLU A 320 3.34 -10.14 -20.53
C GLU A 320 4.07 -10.22 -19.18
N VAL A 321 3.50 -9.61 -18.13
CA VAL A 321 4.05 -9.65 -16.77
C VAL A 321 3.92 -11.05 -16.18
N ALA A 322 2.78 -11.72 -16.38
CA ALA A 322 2.61 -13.10 -15.96
C ALA A 322 3.61 -14.04 -16.67
N HIS A 323 3.77 -13.89 -17.99
CA HIS A 323 4.76 -14.64 -18.77
C HIS A 323 6.20 -14.39 -18.29
N ALA A 324 6.54 -13.13 -17.96
CA ALA A 324 7.84 -12.78 -17.39
C ALA A 324 8.10 -13.49 -16.05
N ALA A 325 7.06 -13.61 -15.22
CA ALA A 325 7.11 -14.38 -13.96
C ALA A 325 7.07 -15.91 -14.18
N LYS A 326 6.91 -16.39 -15.43
CA LYS A 326 6.70 -17.80 -15.79
C LYS A 326 5.43 -18.39 -15.16
N GLU A 327 4.38 -17.58 -15.08
CA GLU A 327 3.11 -17.90 -14.44
C GLU A 327 1.97 -17.90 -15.45
N ASP A 328 0.96 -18.73 -15.19
CA ASP A 328 -0.29 -18.75 -15.95
C ASP A 328 -1.45 -18.29 -15.05
N MET A 329 -1.96 -17.11 -15.35
CA MET A 329 -3.02 -16.50 -14.55
C MET A 329 -4.35 -17.29 -14.62
N THR A 330 -4.58 -18.05 -15.68
CA THR A 330 -5.77 -18.91 -15.78
C THR A 330 -5.69 -20.06 -14.79
N VAL A 331 -4.54 -20.73 -14.71
CA VAL A 331 -4.27 -21.81 -13.76
C VAL A 331 -4.36 -21.31 -12.31
N VAL A 332 -3.79 -20.15 -12.01
CA VAL A 332 -3.87 -19.55 -10.67
C VAL A 332 -5.32 -19.28 -10.26
N LYS A 333 -6.12 -18.68 -11.16
CA LYS A 333 -7.54 -18.39 -10.89
C LYS A 333 -8.34 -19.67 -10.70
N ASP A 334 -8.13 -20.68 -11.54
CA ASP A 334 -8.84 -21.95 -11.46
C ASP A 334 -8.51 -22.69 -10.16
N GLU A 335 -7.24 -22.70 -9.74
CA GLU A 335 -6.84 -23.31 -8.47
C GLU A 335 -7.50 -22.60 -7.27
N LEU A 336 -7.49 -21.27 -7.25
CA LEU A 336 -8.15 -20.49 -6.18
C LEU A 336 -9.68 -20.65 -6.21
N ARG A 337 -10.29 -20.75 -7.39
CA ARG A 337 -11.73 -20.95 -7.52
C ARG A 337 -12.17 -22.33 -7.00
N ASN A 338 -11.34 -23.35 -7.19
CA ASN A 338 -11.66 -24.74 -6.84
C ASN A 338 -11.18 -25.16 -5.44
N ASN A 339 -10.41 -24.33 -4.74
CA ASN A 339 -9.90 -24.64 -3.39
C ASN A 339 -10.25 -23.52 -2.39
N GLN A 340 -11.20 -23.79 -1.49
CA GLN A 340 -11.73 -22.81 -0.55
C GLN A 340 -10.67 -22.28 0.43
N ILE A 341 -9.83 -23.16 0.99
CA ILE A 341 -8.77 -22.75 1.92
C ILE A 341 -7.76 -21.81 1.23
N LYS A 342 -7.28 -22.19 0.04
CA LYS A 342 -6.36 -21.35 -0.74
C LYS A 342 -7.01 -20.02 -1.12
N ARG A 343 -8.31 -20.04 -1.46
CA ARG A 343 -9.08 -18.82 -1.74
C ARG A 343 -9.14 -17.90 -0.53
N TRP A 344 -9.42 -18.42 0.66
CA TRP A 344 -9.44 -17.64 1.89
C TRP A 344 -8.08 -17.00 2.19
N GLN A 345 -7.00 -17.75 2.01
CA GLN A 345 -5.65 -17.22 2.15
C GLN A 345 -5.38 -16.10 1.13
N ALA A 346 -5.74 -16.32 -0.13
CA ALA A 346 -5.57 -15.33 -1.18
C ALA A 346 -6.37 -14.04 -0.92
N ILE A 347 -7.64 -14.15 -0.52
CA ILE A 347 -8.46 -13.01 -0.09
C ILE A 347 -7.77 -12.26 1.07
N GLY A 348 -7.25 -13.00 2.04
CA GLY A 348 -6.51 -12.46 3.18
C GLY A 348 -5.23 -11.71 2.80
N THR A 349 -4.51 -12.15 1.75
CA THR A 349 -3.31 -11.48 1.25
C THR A 349 -3.67 -10.27 0.37
N LEU A 350 -4.66 -10.39 -0.51
CA LEU A 350 -5.09 -9.33 -1.41
C LEU A 350 -5.68 -8.10 -0.69
N LYS A 351 -6.10 -8.25 0.57
CA LYS A 351 -6.49 -7.11 1.42
C LYS A 351 -5.42 -6.02 1.46
N HIS A 352 -4.14 -6.40 1.42
CA HIS A 352 -3.01 -5.46 1.49
C HIS A 352 -3.05 -4.45 0.35
N VAL A 353 -3.48 -4.86 -0.85
CA VAL A 353 -3.65 -3.96 -1.99
C VAL A 353 -4.80 -2.97 -1.75
N LEU A 354 -5.94 -3.48 -1.29
CA LEU A 354 -7.14 -2.68 -1.06
C LEU A 354 -6.95 -1.66 0.08
N SER A 355 -6.23 -2.06 1.14
CA SER A 355 -5.93 -1.20 2.29
C SER A 355 -4.77 -0.23 2.07
N PHE A 356 -4.02 -0.35 0.97
CA PHE A 356 -2.86 0.51 0.73
C PHE A 356 -3.32 1.91 0.34
N VAL A 357 -3.11 2.89 1.22
CA VAL A 357 -3.65 4.25 1.05
C VAL A 357 -3.09 4.94 -0.20
N SER A 358 -1.78 4.88 -0.41
CA SER A 358 -1.09 5.54 -1.52
C SER A 358 -1.27 4.85 -2.88
N LEU A 359 -1.95 3.71 -2.93
CA LEU A 359 -2.07 2.95 -4.17
C LEU A 359 -3.20 3.51 -5.07
N PRO A 360 -2.96 3.66 -6.40
CA PRO A 360 -3.98 4.10 -7.35
C PRO A 360 -5.26 3.27 -7.33
N TRP A 361 -6.39 3.92 -7.64
CA TRP A 361 -7.70 3.26 -7.68
C TRP A 361 -7.80 2.21 -8.78
N GLU A 362 -7.04 2.36 -9.87
CA GLU A 362 -6.95 1.43 -10.99
C GLU A 362 -6.45 0.06 -10.53
N LEU A 363 -5.36 0.02 -9.75
CA LEU A 363 -4.83 -1.24 -9.21
C LEU A 363 -5.78 -1.88 -8.19
N LYS A 364 -6.47 -1.06 -7.39
CA LYS A 364 -7.55 -1.55 -6.50
C LYS A 364 -8.70 -2.15 -7.32
N LYS A 365 -9.07 -1.53 -8.45
CA LYS A 365 -10.08 -2.03 -9.39
C LYS A 365 -9.68 -3.37 -9.99
N HIS A 366 -8.43 -3.53 -10.42
CA HIS A 366 -7.93 -4.82 -10.88
C HIS A 366 -7.95 -5.89 -9.78
N THR A 367 -7.72 -5.50 -8.53
CA THR A 367 -7.83 -6.43 -7.39
C THR A 367 -9.27 -6.86 -7.13
N ILE A 368 -10.23 -5.93 -7.17
CA ILE A 368 -11.66 -6.26 -7.07
C ILE A 368 -12.09 -7.17 -8.22
N ASN A 369 -11.64 -6.92 -9.45
CA ASN A 369 -11.94 -7.78 -10.60
C ASN A 369 -11.33 -9.18 -10.43
N PHE A 370 -10.10 -9.28 -9.92
CA PHE A 370 -9.48 -10.56 -9.60
C PHE A 370 -10.27 -11.34 -8.54
N LEU A 371 -10.69 -10.65 -7.47
CA LEU A 371 -11.51 -11.24 -6.41
C LEU A 371 -12.86 -11.74 -6.94
N LEU A 372 -13.49 -11.02 -7.87
CA LEU A 372 -14.71 -11.48 -8.54
C LEU A 372 -14.47 -12.80 -9.28
N CYS A 373 -13.34 -12.94 -9.99
CA CYS A 373 -13.03 -14.17 -10.73
C CYS A 373 -12.92 -15.40 -9.82
N ILE A 374 -12.32 -15.24 -8.63
CA ILE A 374 -12.06 -16.39 -7.74
C ILE A 374 -13.24 -16.69 -6.80
N THR A 375 -14.12 -15.72 -6.52
CA THR A 375 -15.28 -15.88 -5.61
C THR A 375 -16.53 -16.44 -6.30
N ASP A 376 -16.55 -16.55 -7.64
CA ASP A 376 -17.62 -17.19 -8.42
C ASP A 376 -17.49 -18.73 -8.51
N GLY A 377 -16.84 -19.36 -7.51
CA GLY A 377 -16.59 -20.81 -7.49
C GLY A 377 -17.82 -21.64 -7.12
N ASP A 378 -17.94 -22.83 -7.73
CA ASP A 378 -18.91 -23.85 -7.29
C ASP A 378 -18.48 -24.34 -5.88
N ILE A 379 -19.10 -23.81 -4.82
CA ILE A 379 -18.98 -24.34 -3.46
C ILE A 379 -19.74 -25.68 -3.42
N ARG A 380 -19.15 -26.72 -4.01
CA ARG A 380 -19.69 -28.09 -3.98
C ARG A 380 -18.74 -28.98 -3.18
N GLY A 381 -19.07 -29.23 -1.92
CA GLY A 381 -18.56 -30.41 -1.22
C GLY A 381 -18.33 -30.23 0.28
N ASN A 382 -19.15 -30.92 1.07
CA ASN A 382 -18.94 -31.40 2.45
C ASN A 382 -17.97 -30.61 3.35
N CYS A 383 -18.56 -29.69 4.11
CA CYS A 383 -17.92 -28.78 5.05
C CYS A 383 -17.77 -29.38 6.48
N ASP A 384 -17.77 -30.71 6.62
CA ASP A 384 -17.81 -31.35 7.94
C ASP A 384 -16.41 -31.47 8.59
N ASP A 385 -15.34 -31.55 7.80
CA ASP A 385 -13.95 -31.61 8.33
C ASP A 385 -13.24 -30.22 8.38
N GLU A 386 -13.69 -29.25 7.56
CA GLU A 386 -13.06 -27.92 7.44
C GLU A 386 -13.56 -26.87 8.46
N GLN A 387 -14.67 -27.13 9.17
CA GLN A 387 -15.14 -26.27 10.26
C GLN A 387 -14.10 -26.08 11.38
N SER A 388 -13.16 -27.02 11.54
CA SER A 388 -12.10 -26.97 12.56
C SER A 388 -11.02 -25.92 12.27
N GLN A 389 -10.81 -25.51 11.01
CA GLN A 389 -9.71 -24.62 10.61
C GLN A 389 -10.13 -23.16 10.39
N TRP A 390 -11.44 -22.88 10.29
CA TRP A 390 -12.02 -21.55 10.08
C TRP A 390 -11.44 -20.48 11.02
N SER A 391 -11.29 -20.81 12.29
CA SER A 391 -10.82 -19.90 13.35
C SER A 391 -9.46 -19.26 13.02
N SER A 392 -8.59 -19.97 12.30
CA SER A 392 -7.27 -19.48 11.90
C SER A 392 -7.32 -18.45 10.76
N TYR A 393 -8.34 -18.51 9.90
CA TYR A 393 -8.50 -17.63 8.74
C TYR A 393 -9.40 -16.42 9.01
N MET A 394 -10.29 -16.52 10.00
CA MET A 394 -11.29 -15.52 10.35
C MET A 394 -10.73 -14.09 10.48
N PRO A 395 -9.61 -13.82 11.19
CA PRO A 395 -9.08 -12.46 11.32
C PRO A 395 -8.68 -11.84 9.97
N ASN A 396 -8.10 -12.65 9.08
CA ASN A 396 -7.65 -12.18 7.77
C ASN A 396 -8.82 -11.93 6.83
N LEU A 397 -9.83 -12.80 6.82
CA LEU A 397 -11.04 -12.62 6.04
C LEU A 397 -11.85 -11.42 6.52
N PHE A 398 -12.00 -11.23 7.83
CA PHE A 398 -12.66 -10.06 8.39
C PHE A 398 -11.93 -8.77 7.98
N SER A 399 -10.59 -8.74 8.09
CA SER A 399 -9.79 -7.60 7.63
C SER A 399 -9.94 -7.35 6.13
N ALA A 400 -10.08 -8.39 5.30
CA ALA A 400 -10.30 -8.26 3.87
C ALA A 400 -11.69 -7.68 3.56
N LEU A 401 -12.74 -8.14 4.24
CA LEU A 401 -14.09 -7.58 4.16
C LEU A 401 -14.11 -6.10 4.57
N GLN A 402 -13.35 -5.72 5.61
CA GLN A 402 -13.17 -4.32 5.99
C GLN A 402 -12.49 -3.52 4.87
N ALA A 403 -11.44 -4.04 4.24
CA ALA A 403 -10.78 -3.37 3.13
C ALA A 403 -11.72 -3.20 1.91
N VAL A 404 -12.51 -4.22 1.57
CA VAL A 404 -13.55 -4.14 0.53
C VAL A 404 -14.62 -3.12 0.90
N LYS A 405 -15.08 -3.07 2.16
CA LYS A 405 -16.02 -2.06 2.67
C LYS A 405 -15.47 -0.64 2.44
N MET A 406 -14.19 -0.41 2.74
CA MET A 406 -13.56 0.89 2.48
C MET A 406 -13.57 1.25 0.98
N VAL A 407 -13.34 0.28 0.09
CA VAL A 407 -13.45 0.54 -1.36
C VAL A 407 -14.87 0.94 -1.75
N ILE A 408 -15.89 0.23 -1.26
CA ILE A 408 -17.31 0.57 -1.50
C ILE A 408 -17.62 2.00 -1.07
N MET A 409 -17.09 2.44 0.07
CA MET A 409 -17.37 3.76 0.63
C MET A 409 -16.65 4.90 -0.10
N TYR A 410 -15.38 4.70 -0.47
CA TYR A 410 -14.50 5.81 -0.86
C TYR A 410 -14.13 5.85 -2.34
N THR A 411 -14.36 4.79 -3.12
CA THR A 411 -14.00 4.84 -4.55
C THR A 411 -14.95 5.79 -5.31
N PRO A 412 -14.43 6.67 -6.18
CA PRO A 412 -15.25 7.62 -6.92
C PRO A 412 -16.11 6.93 -8.00
N ASP A 413 -15.64 5.81 -8.56
CA ASP A 413 -16.30 5.08 -9.65
C ASP A 413 -17.51 4.26 -9.13
N PRO A 414 -18.74 4.58 -9.56
CA PRO A 414 -19.94 3.83 -9.16
C PRO A 414 -19.92 2.36 -9.58
N GLU A 415 -19.32 2.04 -10.74
CA GLU A 415 -19.20 0.66 -11.20
C GLU A 415 -18.25 -0.12 -10.28
N HIS A 416 -17.14 0.50 -9.88
CA HIS A 416 -16.21 -0.07 -8.93
C HIS A 416 -16.86 -0.29 -7.56
N ARG A 417 -17.71 0.62 -7.06
CA ARG A 417 -18.52 0.41 -5.85
C ARG A 417 -19.42 -0.82 -5.98
N LYS A 418 -20.12 -0.95 -7.10
CA LYS A 418 -21.02 -2.09 -7.38
C LYS A 418 -20.26 -3.42 -7.42
N ASN A 419 -19.12 -3.46 -8.10
CA ASN A 419 -18.28 -4.65 -8.20
C ASN A 419 -17.69 -5.03 -6.84
N SER A 420 -17.28 -4.04 -6.04
CA SER A 420 -16.79 -4.27 -4.68
C SER A 420 -17.89 -4.80 -3.77
N PHE A 421 -19.13 -4.34 -3.92
CA PHE A 421 -20.28 -4.91 -3.21
C PHE A 421 -20.59 -6.35 -3.66
N ALA A 422 -20.38 -6.69 -4.93
CA ALA A 422 -20.47 -8.07 -5.40
C ALA A 422 -19.40 -8.96 -4.77
N VAL A 423 -18.13 -8.49 -4.69
CA VAL A 423 -17.06 -9.18 -3.96
C VAL A 423 -17.41 -9.37 -2.49
N LEU A 424 -17.91 -8.33 -1.81
CA LEU A 424 -18.33 -8.43 -0.40
C LEU A 424 -19.31 -9.59 -0.19
N LYS A 425 -20.33 -9.70 -1.05
CA LYS A 425 -21.29 -10.81 -1.00
C LYS A 425 -20.66 -12.16 -1.32
N GLY A 426 -19.78 -12.24 -2.31
CA GLY A 426 -19.08 -13.47 -2.67
C GLY A 426 -18.21 -13.99 -1.52
N VAL A 427 -17.42 -13.11 -0.91
CA VAL A 427 -16.60 -13.45 0.26
C VAL A 427 -17.46 -13.85 1.45
N LEU A 428 -18.58 -13.17 1.71
CA LEU A 428 -19.53 -13.57 2.77
C LEU A 428 -20.14 -14.95 2.49
N ALA A 429 -20.50 -15.25 1.24
CA ALA A 429 -21.05 -16.55 0.84
C ALA A 429 -20.05 -17.70 1.04
N ASP A 430 -18.75 -17.42 0.90
CA ASP A 430 -17.65 -18.34 1.19
C ASP A 430 -17.44 -18.62 2.69
N ILE A 431 -18.03 -17.83 3.59
CA ILE A 431 -17.95 -18.02 5.05
C ILE A 431 -19.01 -19.01 5.52
N PRO A 432 -18.69 -19.94 6.44
CA PRO A 432 -19.68 -20.85 7.05
C PRO A 432 -20.89 -20.09 7.59
N ILE A 433 -22.10 -20.61 7.32
CA ILE A 433 -23.35 -19.93 7.64
C ILE A 433 -23.47 -19.58 9.14
N SER A 434 -23.00 -20.47 10.02
CA SER A 434 -23.00 -20.31 11.48
C SER A 434 -22.08 -19.19 11.98
N GLN A 435 -21.20 -18.66 11.14
CA GLN A 435 -20.24 -17.60 11.47
C GLN A 435 -20.55 -16.28 10.76
N ARG A 436 -21.39 -16.32 9.72
CA ARG A 436 -21.66 -15.18 8.85
C ARG A 436 -22.42 -14.06 9.57
N LEU A 437 -23.33 -14.40 10.48
CA LEU A 437 -24.04 -13.40 11.29
C LEU A 437 -23.06 -12.60 12.18
N ASP A 438 -22.15 -13.28 12.88
CA ASP A 438 -21.17 -12.62 13.75
C ASP A 438 -20.24 -11.70 12.96
N ILE A 439 -19.80 -12.13 11.77
CA ILE A 439 -19.01 -11.30 10.84
C ILE A 439 -19.81 -10.07 10.43
N LEU A 440 -21.08 -10.21 10.05
CA LEU A 440 -21.94 -9.09 9.64
C LEU A 440 -22.16 -8.11 10.80
N ILE A 441 -22.46 -8.60 12.00
CA ILE A 441 -22.59 -7.79 13.21
C ILE A 441 -21.28 -7.04 13.47
N ALA A 442 -20.13 -7.71 13.39
CA ALA A 442 -18.83 -7.07 13.55
C ALA A 442 -18.53 -6.02 12.46
N LEU A 443 -18.93 -6.23 11.22
CA LEU A 443 -18.79 -5.23 10.15
C LEU A 443 -19.65 -3.99 10.42
N ILE A 444 -20.88 -4.18 10.93
CA ILE A 444 -21.83 -3.13 11.28
C ILE A 444 -21.33 -2.31 12.48
N THR A 445 -20.86 -2.96 13.53
CA THR A 445 -20.39 -2.28 14.75
C THR A 445 -19.07 -1.53 14.56
N ASN A 446 -18.29 -1.88 13.53
CA ASN A 446 -17.04 -1.20 13.17
C ASN A 446 -17.22 -0.18 12.02
N THR A 447 -18.39 0.44 11.89
CA THR A 447 -18.60 1.53 10.92
C THR A 447 -19.48 2.64 11.49
N ASP A 448 -19.11 3.88 11.20
CA ASP A 448 -19.88 5.07 11.59
C ASP A 448 -20.74 5.60 10.42
N SER A 449 -20.67 4.97 9.24
CA SER A 449 -21.42 5.41 8.06
C SER A 449 -22.84 4.87 8.09
N SER A 450 -23.81 5.76 8.28
CA SER A 450 -25.24 5.44 8.30
C SER A 450 -25.70 4.61 7.09
N SER A 451 -25.32 5.01 5.88
CA SER A 451 -25.67 4.28 4.65
C SER A 451 -24.99 2.92 4.54
N MET A 452 -23.73 2.78 5.01
CA MET A 452 -23.05 1.48 5.01
C MET A 452 -23.65 0.53 6.04
N ILE A 453 -24.01 1.01 7.23
CA ILE A 453 -24.78 0.26 8.23
C ILE A 453 -26.08 -0.23 7.58
N ALA A 454 -26.81 0.65 6.91
CA ALA A 454 -28.08 0.30 6.26
C ALA A 454 -27.93 -0.82 5.23
N ILE A 455 -26.88 -0.78 4.40
CA ILE A 455 -26.55 -1.82 3.42
C ILE A 455 -26.23 -3.16 4.09
N LEU A 456 -25.43 -3.16 5.16
CA LEU A 456 -25.05 -4.38 5.87
C LEU A 456 -26.23 -5.00 6.65
N VAL A 457 -27.08 -4.18 7.27
CA VAL A 457 -28.34 -4.61 7.89
C VAL A 457 -29.27 -5.24 6.85
N ASP A 458 -29.30 -4.69 5.64
CA ASP A 458 -30.06 -5.29 4.54
C ASP A 458 -29.51 -6.67 4.12
N LEU A 459 -28.19 -6.88 4.19
CA LEU A 459 -27.60 -8.21 3.97
C LEU A 459 -28.04 -9.21 5.04
N VAL A 460 -28.06 -8.82 6.32
CA VAL A 460 -28.59 -9.67 7.42
C VAL A 460 -30.04 -10.09 7.10
N ARG A 461 -30.89 -9.13 6.72
CA ARG A 461 -32.28 -9.39 6.33
C ARG A 461 -32.39 -10.39 5.16
N ARG A 462 -31.52 -10.28 4.16
CA ARG A 462 -31.52 -11.18 2.99
C ARG A 462 -31.06 -12.60 3.33
N GLU A 463 -30.06 -12.74 4.21
CA GLU A 463 -29.62 -14.05 4.70
C GLU A 463 -30.74 -14.75 5.49
N MET A 464 -31.39 -14.01 6.41
CA MET A 464 -32.57 -14.51 7.14
C MET A 464 -33.69 -15.01 6.20
N HIS A 465 -33.96 -14.25 5.14
CA HIS A 465 -34.95 -14.64 4.12
C HIS A 465 -34.54 -15.90 3.34
N THR A 466 -33.25 -16.05 3.05
CA THR A 466 -32.70 -17.21 2.32
C THR A 466 -32.79 -18.49 3.14
N GLU A 467 -32.55 -18.41 4.45
CA GLU A 467 -32.68 -19.54 5.39
C GLU A 467 -34.14 -20.05 5.51
N ILE A 468 -35.12 -19.15 5.47
CA ILE A 468 -36.55 -19.54 5.41
C ILE A 468 -36.91 -20.18 4.07
N SER A 469 -36.42 -19.61 2.97
CA SER A 469 -36.75 -20.10 1.63
C SER A 469 -36.17 -21.50 1.38
N SER A 470 -34.96 -21.76 1.89
CA SER A 470 -34.30 -23.06 1.80
C SER A 470 -34.95 -24.12 2.69
N SER A 471 -35.32 -23.79 3.94
CA SER A 471 -36.02 -24.72 4.85
C SER A 471 -37.41 -25.15 4.35
N THR A 472 -38.07 -24.35 3.51
CA THR A 472 -39.37 -24.71 2.91
C THR A 472 -39.22 -25.71 1.73
N SER A 473 -38.02 -25.85 1.17
CA SER A 473 -37.74 -26.67 -0.02
C SER A 473 -37.28 -28.10 0.27
N VAL A 474 -36.83 -28.39 1.50
CA VAL A 474 -36.31 -29.70 1.88
C VAL A 474 -37.48 -30.64 2.23
N VAL A 475 -37.66 -31.66 1.39
CA VAL A 475 -38.59 -32.77 1.60
C VAL A 475 -38.33 -33.38 2.98
N LYS A 476 -39.43 -33.64 3.70
CA LYS A 476 -39.52 -34.30 4.99
C LYS A 476 -38.69 -35.60 5.04
N ASP A 477 -37.40 -35.52 5.32
CA ASP A 477 -36.66 -36.57 5.99
C ASP A 477 -35.39 -35.99 6.63
N VAL A 478 -35.41 -36.02 7.96
CA VAL A 478 -34.32 -35.87 8.94
C VAL A 478 -33.06 -35.14 8.45
N GLN A 479 -32.95 -33.85 8.80
CA GLN A 479 -31.70 -33.21 9.19
C GLN A 479 -32.01 -31.90 9.95
N HIS A 480 -31.21 -31.60 10.99
CA HIS A 480 -31.32 -30.39 11.81
C HIS A 480 -31.45 -29.16 10.92
N ILE A 481 -32.54 -28.38 11.10
CA ILE A 481 -32.59 -27.03 10.54
C ILE A 481 -31.59 -26.22 11.35
N ASP A 482 -30.43 -25.96 10.79
CA ASP A 482 -29.50 -24.97 11.32
C ASP A 482 -30.16 -23.60 11.07
N ILE A 483 -30.62 -22.95 12.14
CA ILE A 483 -31.26 -21.64 12.10
C ILE A 483 -30.25 -20.64 12.66
N SER A 484 -29.18 -20.42 11.89
CA SER A 484 -28.02 -19.63 12.27
C SER A 484 -28.33 -18.13 12.34
N PHE A 485 -29.29 -17.61 11.55
CA PHE A 485 -29.62 -16.18 11.56
C PHE A 485 -30.81 -15.80 12.43
N TRP A 486 -31.70 -16.73 12.83
CA TRP A 486 -32.84 -16.40 13.71
C TRP A 486 -32.50 -16.56 15.18
N THR A 487 -31.62 -15.68 15.66
CA THR A 487 -31.16 -15.67 17.05
C THR A 487 -31.53 -14.35 17.75
N PRO A 488 -31.52 -14.29 19.09
CA PRO A 488 -31.72 -13.05 19.83
C PRO A 488 -30.74 -11.92 19.44
N SER A 489 -29.55 -12.27 18.95
CA SER A 489 -28.52 -11.33 18.50
C SER A 489 -28.98 -10.39 17.38
N VAL A 490 -29.96 -10.79 16.57
CA VAL A 490 -30.58 -9.89 15.57
C VAL A 490 -31.33 -8.74 16.24
N LEU A 491 -32.03 -9.00 17.34
CA LEU A 491 -32.71 -7.94 18.09
C LEU A 491 -31.70 -7.06 18.84
N GLU A 492 -30.62 -7.64 19.37
CA GLU A 492 -29.52 -6.88 19.97
C GLU A 492 -28.84 -5.96 18.94
N LEU A 493 -28.67 -6.42 17.70
CA LEU A 493 -28.19 -5.59 16.60
C LEU A 493 -29.13 -4.41 16.33
N VAL A 494 -30.44 -4.65 16.20
CA VAL A 494 -31.43 -3.57 16.03
C VAL A 494 -31.38 -2.60 17.20
N GLU A 495 -31.28 -3.12 18.43
CA GLU A 495 -31.15 -2.30 19.64
C GLU A 495 -29.93 -1.38 19.56
N SER A 496 -28.76 -1.91 19.18
CA SER A 496 -27.52 -1.13 19.13
C SER A 496 -27.57 0.05 18.17
N ILE A 497 -28.42 -0.01 17.13
CA ILE A 497 -28.62 1.07 16.16
C ILE A 497 -29.67 2.07 16.68
N LEU A 498 -30.77 1.58 17.25
CA LEU A 498 -31.85 2.44 17.77
C LEU A 498 -31.50 3.06 19.13
N ARG A 499 -30.52 2.51 19.83
CA ARG A 499 -30.00 2.94 21.13
C ARG A 499 -28.46 2.82 21.12
N PRO A 500 -27.77 3.83 20.59
CA PRO A 500 -26.31 3.80 20.50
C PRO A 500 -25.65 3.57 21.88
N PRO A 501 -24.52 2.84 21.94
CA PRO A 501 -23.82 2.53 23.19
C PRO A 501 -23.37 3.76 23.99
N GLN A 502 -23.17 4.89 23.31
CA GLN A 502 -22.79 6.17 23.93
C GLN A 502 -23.93 6.78 24.77
N GLY A 503 -25.14 6.21 24.70
CA GLY A 503 -26.33 6.67 25.39
C GLY A 503 -27.11 7.71 24.59
N GLY A 504 -28.39 7.90 24.94
CA GLY A 504 -29.30 8.79 24.22
C GLY A 504 -29.93 8.16 22.97
N PRO A 505 -30.75 8.92 22.22
CA PRO A 505 -31.32 8.48 20.95
C PRO A 505 -30.29 8.59 19.80
N PRO A 506 -30.54 7.95 18.63
CA PRO A 506 -29.67 8.10 17.46
C PRO A 506 -29.64 9.56 16.97
N SER A 507 -28.50 9.97 16.41
CA SER A 507 -28.31 11.32 15.86
C SER A 507 -29.06 11.45 14.54
N LEU A 508 -30.18 12.19 14.56
CA LEU A 508 -31.00 12.45 13.37
C LEU A 508 -30.85 13.92 12.94
N PRO A 509 -30.81 14.20 11.62
CA PRO A 509 -31.09 13.29 10.50
C PRO A 509 -29.90 12.44 10.01
N GLU A 510 -28.70 12.59 10.56
CA GLU A 510 -27.46 11.99 10.02
C GLU A 510 -27.48 10.44 10.01
N GLN A 511 -28.13 9.81 10.99
CA GLN A 511 -28.24 8.36 11.12
C GLN A 511 -29.53 7.78 10.53
N SER A 512 -30.25 8.54 9.69
CA SER A 512 -31.58 8.14 9.19
C SER A 512 -31.57 6.83 8.40
N ASP A 513 -30.59 6.60 7.51
CA ASP A 513 -30.50 5.36 6.73
C ASP A 513 -30.36 4.12 7.63
N ALA A 514 -29.45 4.19 8.61
CA ALA A 514 -29.22 3.11 9.57
C ALA A 514 -30.48 2.82 10.40
N VAL A 515 -31.10 3.86 10.95
CA VAL A 515 -32.33 3.74 11.76
C VAL A 515 -33.48 3.17 10.94
N LEU A 516 -33.67 3.66 9.70
CA LEU A 516 -34.70 3.15 8.80
C LEU A 516 -34.48 1.67 8.45
N SER A 517 -33.24 1.27 8.18
CA SER A 517 -32.90 -0.13 7.89
C SER A 517 -33.14 -1.02 9.11
N ALA A 518 -32.75 -0.58 10.32
CA ALA A 518 -32.99 -1.30 11.57
C ALA A 518 -34.49 -1.47 11.87
N LEU A 519 -35.30 -0.44 11.67
CA LEU A 519 -36.76 -0.53 11.82
C LEU A 519 -37.37 -1.50 10.80
N ASN A 520 -36.89 -1.50 9.55
CA ASN A 520 -37.35 -2.44 8.53
C ASN A 520 -36.93 -3.89 8.85
N LEU A 521 -35.74 -4.11 9.40
CA LEU A 521 -35.31 -5.42 9.89
C LEU A 521 -36.21 -5.88 11.04
N TYR A 522 -36.46 -5.04 12.04
CA TYR A 522 -37.38 -5.35 13.15
C TYR A 522 -38.77 -5.72 12.63
N ARG A 523 -39.32 -4.90 11.73
CA ARG A 523 -40.61 -5.14 11.07
C ARG A 523 -40.62 -6.48 10.34
N PHE A 524 -39.56 -6.80 9.61
CA PHE A 524 -39.43 -8.09 8.93
C PHE A 524 -39.46 -9.27 9.91
N VAL A 525 -38.70 -9.19 11.00
CA VAL A 525 -38.63 -10.26 12.02
C VAL A 525 -39.99 -10.49 12.67
N ILE A 526 -40.66 -9.44 13.17
CA ILE A 526 -41.97 -9.58 13.85
C ILE A 526 -43.06 -10.13 12.92
N MET A 527 -43.10 -9.69 11.66
CA MET A 527 -44.08 -10.18 10.68
C MET A 527 -43.82 -11.65 10.32
N THR A 528 -42.55 -12.01 10.14
CA THR A 528 -42.15 -13.35 9.71
C THR A 528 -42.39 -14.38 10.81
N GLU A 529 -41.92 -14.11 12.04
CA GLU A 529 -42.13 -15.01 13.17
C GLU A 529 -43.62 -15.13 13.52
N SER A 530 -44.39 -14.03 13.42
CA SER A 530 -45.83 -14.08 13.61
C SER A 530 -46.55 -14.94 12.57
N THR A 531 -46.11 -14.90 11.31
CA THR A 531 -46.74 -15.66 10.22
C THR A 531 -46.36 -17.14 10.33
N GLY A 532 -45.08 -17.42 10.61
CA GLY A 532 -44.55 -18.78 10.82
C GLY A 532 -44.96 -19.42 12.14
N LYS A 533 -45.53 -18.64 13.08
CA LYS A 533 -45.84 -19.06 14.45
C LYS A 533 -44.61 -19.57 15.21
N THR A 534 -43.47 -18.91 15.00
CA THR A 534 -42.18 -19.17 15.67
C THR A 534 -41.83 -18.02 16.61
N ASN A 535 -40.79 -18.19 17.43
CA ASN A 535 -40.26 -17.12 18.27
C ASN A 535 -38.77 -17.36 18.61
N TYR A 536 -37.98 -17.73 17.61
CA TYR A 536 -36.56 -18.05 17.76
C TYR A 536 -35.74 -16.84 18.22
N THR A 537 -36.08 -15.65 17.74
CA THR A 537 -35.42 -14.40 18.17
C THR A 537 -35.93 -13.90 19.52
N GLY A 538 -37.08 -14.39 19.98
CA GLY A 538 -37.77 -13.90 21.18
C GLY A 538 -38.63 -12.66 20.96
N VAL A 539 -38.78 -12.16 19.72
CA VAL A 539 -39.49 -10.91 19.37
C VAL A 539 -40.96 -10.89 19.82
N LEU A 540 -41.65 -12.02 19.82
CA LEU A 540 -43.07 -12.13 20.19
C LEU A 540 -43.30 -12.32 21.70
N SER A 541 -42.23 -12.40 22.50
CA SER A 541 -42.37 -12.48 23.95
C SER A 541 -42.91 -11.17 24.52
N ARG A 542 -43.80 -11.25 25.51
CA ARG A 542 -44.38 -10.06 26.15
C ARG A 542 -43.33 -9.11 26.72
N SER A 543 -42.25 -9.65 27.29
CA SER A 543 -41.12 -8.87 27.79
C SER A 543 -40.40 -8.12 26.67
N SER A 544 -40.09 -8.80 25.55
CA SER A 544 -39.44 -8.16 24.39
C SER A 544 -40.33 -7.08 23.77
N LEU A 545 -41.61 -7.37 23.51
CA LEU A 545 -42.56 -6.39 22.97
C LEU A 545 -42.69 -5.15 23.85
N ASN A 546 -42.81 -5.32 25.17
CA ASN A 546 -42.84 -4.20 26.12
C ASN A 546 -41.52 -3.41 26.12
N LYS A 547 -40.37 -4.10 26.07
CA LYS A 547 -39.06 -3.45 26.01
C LYS A 547 -38.94 -2.59 24.75
N VAL A 548 -39.19 -3.18 23.58
CA VAL A 548 -39.10 -2.48 22.28
C VAL A 548 -40.04 -1.28 22.24
N TYR A 549 -41.29 -1.45 22.67
CA TYR A 549 -42.26 -0.36 22.68
C TYR A 549 -41.80 0.84 23.54
N ASN A 550 -41.44 0.57 24.79
CA ASN A 550 -41.17 1.63 25.77
C ASN A 550 -39.76 2.21 25.64
N GLU A 551 -38.77 1.39 25.29
CA GLU A 551 -37.36 1.81 25.30
C GLU A 551 -36.85 2.19 23.91
N TRP A 552 -37.45 1.71 22.81
CA TRP A 552 -36.96 1.98 21.45
C TRP A 552 -37.92 2.87 20.67
N LEU A 553 -39.17 2.43 20.47
CA LEU A 553 -40.09 3.07 19.52
C LEU A 553 -40.69 4.38 20.03
N LEU A 554 -41.13 4.44 21.30
CA LEU A 554 -41.71 5.67 21.87
C LEU A 554 -40.70 6.82 22.00
N PRO A 555 -39.46 6.59 22.49
CA PRO A 555 -38.43 7.64 22.50
C PRO A 555 -38.09 8.11 21.09
N LEU A 556 -37.93 7.19 20.13
CA LEU A 556 -37.65 7.55 18.74
C LEU A 556 -38.78 8.36 18.11
N ARG A 557 -40.06 8.02 18.39
CA ARG A 557 -41.22 8.80 17.92
C ARG A 557 -41.17 10.21 18.46
N THR A 558 -40.86 10.37 19.74
CA THR A 558 -40.75 11.68 20.38
C THR A 558 -39.66 12.52 19.71
N LEU A 559 -38.49 11.94 19.43
CA LEU A 559 -37.40 12.62 18.73
C LEU A 559 -37.82 13.04 17.31
N VAL A 560 -38.31 12.10 16.50
CA VAL A 560 -38.68 12.33 15.10
C VAL A 560 -39.76 13.39 14.98
N THR A 561 -40.83 13.28 15.78
CA THR A 561 -41.90 14.29 15.78
C THR A 561 -41.40 15.65 16.25
N GLY A 562 -40.47 15.70 17.22
CA GLY A 562 -39.83 16.96 17.65
C GLY A 562 -39.11 17.66 16.50
N ILE A 563 -38.19 16.96 15.82
CA ILE A 563 -37.43 17.50 14.69
C ILE A 563 -38.38 17.92 13.56
N MET A 564 -39.37 17.10 13.23
CA MET A 564 -40.33 17.43 12.17
C MET A 564 -41.17 18.66 12.49
N VAL A 565 -41.55 18.88 13.76
CA VAL A 565 -42.29 20.07 14.19
C VAL A 565 -41.42 21.33 14.12
N GLU A 566 -40.17 21.24 14.56
CA GLU A 566 -39.20 22.36 14.52
C GLU A 566 -38.94 22.85 13.09
N ASN A 567 -38.87 21.92 12.13
CA ASN A 567 -38.57 22.23 10.72
C ASN A 567 -39.82 22.53 9.88
N LYS A 568 -41.04 22.36 10.41
CA LYS A 568 -42.29 22.42 9.62
C LYS A 568 -42.59 23.80 9.03
N SER A 569 -42.18 24.86 9.71
CA SER A 569 -42.41 26.25 9.30
C SER A 569 -41.18 26.89 8.67
N ASP A 570 -40.06 26.18 8.64
CA ASP A 570 -38.83 26.63 8.02
C ASP A 570 -38.83 26.21 6.54
N TYR A 571 -38.53 27.15 5.66
CA TYR A 571 -38.53 26.97 4.21
C TYR A 571 -37.12 27.04 3.63
N ASP A 572 -36.10 27.05 4.48
CA ASP A 572 -34.73 26.87 4.01
C ASP A 572 -34.52 25.44 3.45
N GLU A 573 -33.50 25.31 2.60
CA GLU A 573 -33.19 24.08 1.89
C GLU A 573 -32.85 22.93 2.87
N LEU A 574 -32.19 23.25 3.99
CA LEU A 574 -31.80 22.27 5.01
C LEU A 574 -33.00 21.69 5.77
N ALA A 575 -33.99 22.51 6.09
CA ALA A 575 -35.23 22.09 6.72
C ALA A 575 -36.05 21.18 5.80
N ILE A 576 -36.13 21.53 4.52
CA ILE A 576 -36.80 20.71 3.50
C ILE A 576 -36.09 19.35 3.35
N ASP A 577 -34.76 19.34 3.25
CA ASP A 577 -33.97 18.11 3.15
C ASP A 577 -34.10 17.22 4.39
N THR A 578 -34.12 17.83 5.58
CA THR A 578 -34.34 17.15 6.86
C THR A 578 -35.71 16.47 6.88
N LEU A 579 -36.77 17.20 6.49
CA LEU A 579 -38.12 16.63 6.41
C LEU A 579 -38.21 15.49 5.39
N CYS A 580 -37.61 15.66 4.21
CA CYS A 580 -37.58 14.62 3.17
C CYS A 580 -36.88 13.35 3.67
N THR A 581 -35.80 13.51 4.43
CA THR A 581 -35.02 12.40 5.01
C THR A 581 -35.81 11.67 6.11
N LEU A 582 -36.56 12.38 6.95
CA LEU A 582 -37.27 11.81 8.08
C LEU A 582 -38.65 11.23 7.74
N ASN A 583 -39.31 11.67 6.66
CA ASN A 583 -40.64 11.17 6.27
C ASN A 583 -40.71 9.63 6.12
N PRO A 584 -39.78 8.94 5.41
CA PRO A 584 -39.79 7.48 5.34
C PRO A 584 -39.60 6.80 6.70
N LEU A 585 -38.77 7.41 7.56
CA LEU A 585 -38.49 6.91 8.91
C LEU A 585 -39.75 6.99 9.78
N GLU A 586 -40.45 8.13 9.77
CA GLU A 586 -41.70 8.32 10.49
C GLU A 586 -42.73 7.24 10.11
N LEU A 587 -42.95 7.01 8.81
CA LEU A 587 -43.90 6.02 8.31
C LEU A 587 -43.60 4.60 8.79
N VAL A 588 -42.33 4.17 8.71
CA VAL A 588 -41.94 2.82 9.14
C VAL A 588 -42.02 2.70 10.67
N LEU A 589 -41.65 3.75 11.41
CA LEU A 589 -41.73 3.80 12.87
C LEU A 589 -43.16 3.61 13.37
N TYR A 590 -44.13 4.36 12.83
CA TYR A 590 -45.53 4.19 13.20
C TYR A 590 -46.03 2.78 12.86
N ARG A 591 -45.60 2.21 11.73
CA ARG A 591 -45.96 0.83 11.39
C ARG A 591 -45.40 -0.19 12.38
N CYS A 592 -44.17 0.00 12.86
CA CYS A 592 -43.60 -0.85 13.91
C CYS A 592 -44.38 -0.73 15.23
N ILE A 593 -44.80 0.48 15.61
CA ILE A 593 -45.64 0.72 16.79
C ILE A 593 -46.96 -0.04 16.70
N GLU A 594 -47.68 0.10 15.58
CA GLU A 594 -48.95 -0.61 15.34
C GLU A 594 -48.79 -2.12 15.50
N LEU A 595 -47.75 -2.70 14.89
CA LEU A 595 -47.48 -4.13 14.96
C LEU A 595 -47.24 -4.59 16.41
N VAL A 596 -46.47 -3.83 17.19
CA VAL A 596 -46.21 -4.17 18.59
C VAL A 596 -47.47 -4.09 19.44
N GLU A 597 -48.29 -3.04 19.26
CA GLU A 597 -49.56 -2.90 19.97
C GLU A 597 -50.56 -4.03 19.62
N GLU A 598 -50.65 -4.41 18.34
CA GLU A 598 -51.45 -5.54 17.89
C GLU A 598 -51.01 -6.85 18.57
N LYS A 599 -49.70 -7.11 18.64
CA LYS A 599 -49.18 -8.33 19.27
C LYS A 599 -49.34 -8.33 20.79
N LEU A 600 -49.15 -7.20 21.46
CA LEU A 600 -49.39 -7.10 22.90
C LEU A 600 -50.84 -7.43 23.26
N LYS A 601 -51.82 -6.98 22.44
CA LYS A 601 -53.24 -7.31 22.62
C LYS A 601 -53.53 -8.82 22.45
N GLN A 602 -52.79 -9.51 21.59
CA GLN A 602 -52.95 -10.95 21.32
C GLN A 602 -52.30 -11.84 22.39
N VAL A 603 -51.32 -11.32 23.12
CA VAL A 603 -50.62 -12.01 24.22
C VAL A 603 -51.31 -11.77 25.58
N THR A 604 -52.45 -11.06 25.58
CA THR A 604 -53.33 -10.84 26.74
C THR A 604 -54.39 -11.92 26.80
#